data_AF-A0A1Q3K1H7-F1
#
_entry.id   AF-A0A1Q3K1H7-F1
#
_cell.length_a   1.000
_cell.length_b   1.000
_cell.length_c   1.000
_cell.angle_alpha   90.00
_cell.angle_beta   90.00
_cell.angle_gamma   90.00
#
_symmetry.space_group_name_H-M   'P 1'
#
loop_
_entity.id
_entity.type
_entity.pdbx_description
1 polymer ?
#
loop_
_entity_poly.entity_id
_entity_poly.type
_entity_poly.pdbx_seq_one_letter_code
_entity_poly.pdbx_strand_id
1 'polypeptide(L)'
;RAVIVQPSAYGTDNRRTLDAVRAYPDRLRAVVVIDGKESDAVLAEMHNAGARGVRLNLISAGGPRGTTVAELLTRVASRIRPLGWHIQIYTDLEVIAENAATLQGLGVDIVLDHMAKVDATQGAAHPKFPVLRRLMETGRFWVKLSGTYRVSPEFYGNAAVTALARALIALNPERMVWGTDWPHLANHNRVASAEPPPIDYHAIDYGRLLSLVPEWTEDEKLTAQILSSNPARLYDFPST
;
A
#
# COMPACT_ATOMS: atom_id res chain seq x y z
N ARG A 1 6.54 9.06 -12.68
CA ARG A 1 5.49 9.44 -11.70
C ARG A 1 5.81 8.74 -10.39
N ALA A 2 5.39 9.27 -9.25
CA ALA A 2 5.58 8.62 -7.96
C ALA A 2 4.45 8.96 -6.98
N VAL A 3 4.25 8.11 -5.98
CA VAL A 3 3.28 8.31 -4.92
C VAL A 3 4.03 8.41 -3.61
N ILE A 4 3.86 9.53 -2.91
CA ILE A 4 4.43 9.74 -1.58
C ILE A 4 3.42 9.25 -0.55
N VAL A 5 3.81 8.22 0.19
CA VAL A 5 2.99 7.65 1.26
C VAL A 5 3.44 8.28 2.58
N GLN A 6 2.49 8.82 3.34
CA GLN A 6 2.74 9.45 4.63
C GLN A 6 3.52 8.50 5.58
N PRO A 7 4.74 8.91 6.03
CA PRO A 7 5.52 8.12 6.97
C PRO A 7 4.84 8.07 8.33
N SER A 8 4.89 6.91 8.99
CA SER A 8 4.23 6.72 10.29
C SER A 8 4.75 7.64 11.40
N ALA A 9 6.00 8.13 11.29
CA ALA A 9 6.62 9.04 12.24
C ALA A 9 5.90 10.42 12.33
N TYR A 10 5.24 10.85 11.26
CA TYR A 10 4.52 12.12 11.23
C TYR A 10 3.05 12.00 11.64
N GLY A 11 2.54 10.77 11.88
CA GLY A 11 1.14 10.55 12.21
C GLY A 11 0.21 11.21 11.19
N THR A 12 -0.77 11.98 11.68
CA THR A 12 -1.75 12.74 10.89
C THR A 12 -1.25 14.09 10.38
N ASP A 13 -0.01 14.50 10.69
CA ASP A 13 0.57 15.71 10.13
C ASP A 13 1.07 15.47 8.70
N ASN A 14 0.16 15.65 7.74
CA ASN A 14 0.42 15.43 6.32
C ASN A 14 1.15 16.60 5.62
N ARG A 15 1.50 17.68 6.34
CA ARG A 15 1.98 18.93 5.70
C ARG A 15 3.21 18.68 4.84
N ARG A 16 4.21 17.95 5.34
CA ARG A 16 5.45 17.65 4.59
C ARG A 16 5.20 16.80 3.35
N THR A 17 4.34 15.79 3.46
CA THR A 17 3.96 14.95 2.33
C THR A 17 3.26 15.77 1.24
N LEU A 18 2.31 16.62 1.63
CA LEU A 18 1.54 17.45 0.70
C LEU A 18 2.40 18.58 0.09
N ASP A 19 3.32 19.17 0.86
CA ASP A 19 4.26 20.16 0.34
C ASP A 19 5.17 19.57 -0.75
N ALA A 20 5.65 18.34 -0.57
CA ALA A 20 6.43 17.64 -1.58
C ALA A 20 5.61 17.38 -2.85
N VAL A 21 4.34 16.99 -2.73
CA VAL A 21 3.46 16.77 -3.89
C VAL A 21 3.16 18.06 -4.63
N ARG A 22 2.92 19.17 -3.92
CA ARG A 22 2.66 20.50 -4.52
C ARG A 22 3.81 21.00 -5.38
N ALA A 23 5.05 20.60 -5.10
CA ALA A 23 6.20 20.97 -5.92
C ALA A 23 6.16 20.33 -7.32
N TYR A 24 5.47 19.20 -7.49
CA TYR A 24 5.39 18.46 -8.77
C TYR A 24 4.00 17.82 -9.00
N PRO A 25 2.94 18.63 -9.14
CA PRO A 25 1.55 18.15 -9.15
C PRO A 25 1.22 17.23 -10.33
N ASP A 26 1.95 17.28 -11.45
CA ASP A 26 1.73 16.38 -12.59
C ASP A 26 2.48 15.04 -12.46
N ARG A 27 3.41 14.94 -11.50
CA ARG A 27 4.31 13.79 -11.34
C ARG A 27 4.10 13.06 -10.02
N LEU A 28 3.53 13.73 -9.01
CA LEU A 28 3.38 13.22 -7.66
C LEU A 28 1.91 13.15 -7.22
N ARG A 29 1.62 12.15 -6.39
CA ARG A 29 0.37 11.98 -5.66
C ARG A 29 0.68 11.61 -4.21
N ALA A 30 -0.28 11.83 -3.31
CA ALA A 30 -0.13 11.46 -1.91
C ALA A 30 -1.11 10.37 -1.48
N VAL A 31 -0.63 9.52 -0.58
CA VAL A 31 -1.48 8.74 0.33
C VAL A 31 -1.23 9.29 1.74
N VAL A 32 -2.26 9.90 2.32
CA VAL A 32 -2.19 10.64 3.60
C VAL A 32 -2.61 9.76 4.78
N VAL A 33 -2.44 10.23 6.02
CA VAL A 33 -3.03 9.59 7.21
C VAL A 33 -4.01 10.57 7.84
N ILE A 34 -5.22 10.12 8.11
CA ILE A 34 -6.28 10.91 8.75
C ILE A 34 -6.78 10.22 10.01
N ASP A 35 -7.36 10.96 10.95
CA ASP A 35 -8.06 10.38 12.12
C ASP A 35 -9.59 10.33 11.97
N GLY A 36 -10.11 10.88 10.89
CA GLY A 36 -11.53 10.90 10.55
C GLY A 36 -12.30 12.07 11.16
N LYS A 37 -11.63 12.99 11.86
CA LYS A 37 -12.22 14.23 12.41
C LYS A 37 -12.04 15.43 11.50
N GLU A 38 -11.33 15.28 10.40
CA GLU A 38 -11.11 16.32 9.41
C GLU A 38 -12.44 16.76 8.80
N SER A 39 -12.60 18.08 8.63
CA SER A 39 -13.77 18.65 7.94
C SER A 39 -13.74 18.32 6.45
N ASP A 40 -14.89 18.40 5.79
CA ASP A 40 -14.98 18.20 4.33
C ASP A 40 -14.08 19.19 3.56
N ALA A 41 -13.96 20.42 4.07
CA ALA A 41 -13.07 21.44 3.50
C ALA A 41 -11.60 21.03 3.57
N VAL A 42 -11.14 20.51 4.72
CA VAL A 42 -9.76 20.02 4.87
C VAL A 42 -9.50 18.84 3.94
N LEU A 43 -10.44 17.91 3.81
CA LEU A 43 -10.32 16.78 2.89
C LEU A 43 -10.28 17.21 1.42
N ALA A 44 -11.08 18.22 1.04
CA ALA A 44 -11.06 18.82 -0.29
C ALA A 44 -9.72 19.54 -0.57
N GLU A 45 -9.17 20.26 0.41
CA GLU A 45 -7.84 20.89 0.31
C GLU A 45 -6.74 19.83 0.10
N MET A 46 -6.79 18.72 0.83
CA MET A 46 -5.85 17.61 0.63
C MET A 46 -6.01 16.99 -0.77
N HIS A 47 -7.24 16.83 -1.26
CA HIS A 47 -7.51 16.33 -2.61
C HIS A 47 -6.90 17.24 -3.69
N ASN A 48 -7.11 18.54 -3.56
CA ASN A 48 -6.54 19.54 -4.47
C ASN A 48 -5.00 19.59 -4.38
N ALA A 49 -4.43 19.30 -3.22
CA ALA A 49 -2.99 19.15 -3.03
C ALA A 49 -2.44 17.80 -3.54
N GLY A 50 -3.27 16.94 -4.15
CA GLY A 50 -2.86 15.70 -4.83
C GLY A 50 -3.00 14.43 -3.99
N ALA A 51 -3.68 14.46 -2.84
CA ALA A 51 -4.01 13.25 -2.10
C ALA A 51 -5.07 12.42 -2.85
N ARG A 52 -4.89 11.09 -2.84
CA ARG A 52 -5.76 10.10 -3.53
C ARG A 52 -6.07 8.86 -2.71
N GLY A 53 -5.58 8.81 -1.47
CA GLY A 53 -5.83 7.68 -0.58
C GLY A 53 -5.46 7.98 0.86
N VAL A 54 -5.91 7.11 1.75
CA VAL A 54 -5.56 7.11 3.17
C VAL A 54 -4.79 5.84 3.51
N ARG A 55 -3.70 5.97 4.27
CA ARG A 55 -2.93 4.84 4.77
C ARG A 55 -3.38 4.44 6.17
N LEU A 56 -3.62 3.14 6.35
CA LEU A 56 -3.80 2.48 7.64
C LEU A 56 -2.67 1.47 7.85
N ASN A 57 -1.73 1.80 8.75
CA ASN A 57 -0.68 0.88 9.17
C ASN A 57 -1.10 0.18 10.46
N LEU A 58 -1.68 -1.01 10.34
CA LEU A 58 -2.20 -1.80 11.46
C LEU A 58 -1.14 -2.69 12.10
N ILE A 59 0.02 -2.87 11.46
CA ILE A 59 1.17 -3.55 12.07
C ILE A 59 1.79 -2.71 13.17
N SER A 60 1.97 -1.40 12.93
CA SER A 60 2.69 -0.52 13.87
C SER A 60 1.78 0.09 14.93
N ALA A 61 0.52 0.38 14.61
CA ALA A 61 -0.45 0.88 15.57
C ALA A 61 -1.01 -0.30 16.38
N GLY A 62 -0.94 -0.27 17.71
CA GLY A 62 -1.67 -1.21 18.57
C GLY A 62 -3.19 -1.01 18.54
N GLY A 63 -3.75 -0.74 17.36
CA GLY A 63 -5.04 -0.12 17.14
C GLY A 63 -5.14 1.29 17.76
N PRO A 64 -6.09 2.14 17.33
CA PRO A 64 -6.58 3.19 18.22
C PRO A 64 -7.14 2.50 19.48
N ARG A 65 -6.69 2.88 20.68
CA ARG A 65 -7.24 2.33 21.93
C ARG A 65 -8.75 2.59 21.96
N GLY A 66 -9.55 1.53 22.05
CA GLY A 66 -11.02 1.62 22.11
C GLY A 66 -11.73 1.72 20.75
N THR A 67 -11.12 1.30 19.64
CA THR A 67 -11.79 1.19 18.34
C THR A 67 -11.33 -0.08 17.63
N THR A 68 -12.26 -0.87 17.12
CA THR A 68 -11.95 -2.08 16.33
C THR A 68 -11.41 -1.70 14.94
N VAL A 69 -10.66 -2.59 14.31
CA VAL A 69 -10.19 -2.40 12.92
C VAL A 69 -11.37 -2.13 11.97
N ALA A 70 -12.47 -2.87 12.12
CA ALA A 70 -13.66 -2.70 11.31
C ALA A 70 -14.32 -1.32 11.47
N GLU A 71 -14.42 -0.81 12.69
CA GLU A 71 -14.95 0.54 12.96
C GLU A 71 -14.06 1.64 12.37
N LEU A 72 -12.73 1.49 12.48
CA LEU A 72 -11.78 2.41 11.87
C LEU A 72 -11.92 2.43 10.34
N LEU A 73 -11.94 1.25 9.72
CA LEU A 73 -12.11 1.09 8.27
C LEU A 73 -13.40 1.73 7.77
N THR A 74 -14.51 1.46 8.46
CA THR A 74 -15.83 1.98 8.10
C THR A 74 -15.88 3.50 8.19
N ARG A 75 -15.31 4.08 9.26
CA ARG A 75 -15.23 5.52 9.47
C ARG A 75 -14.37 6.20 8.40
N VAL A 76 -13.18 5.66 8.12
CA VAL A 76 -12.30 6.24 7.09
C VAL A 76 -12.94 6.13 5.72
N ALA A 77 -13.49 4.97 5.36
CA ALA A 77 -14.15 4.76 4.09
C ALA A 77 -15.30 5.76 3.86
N SER A 78 -16.12 6.03 4.88
CA SER A 78 -17.25 6.97 4.74
C SER A 78 -16.79 8.41 4.47
N ARG A 79 -15.68 8.85 5.07
CA ARG A 79 -15.11 10.19 4.86
C ARG A 79 -14.50 10.35 3.46
N ILE A 80 -13.85 9.32 2.94
CA ILE A 80 -13.08 9.42 1.70
C ILE A 80 -13.84 8.98 0.44
N ARG A 81 -14.94 8.23 0.58
CA ARG A 81 -15.74 7.74 -0.55
C ARG A 81 -16.20 8.86 -1.50
N PRO A 82 -16.68 10.03 -1.03
CA PRO A 82 -17.07 11.13 -1.92
C PRO A 82 -15.91 11.70 -2.76
N LEU A 83 -14.66 11.49 -2.33
CA LEU A 83 -13.46 11.96 -3.01
C LEU A 83 -12.90 10.97 -4.04
N GLY A 84 -13.49 9.77 -4.14
CA GLY A 84 -12.98 8.70 -5.00
C GLY A 84 -11.64 8.12 -4.56
N TRP A 85 -11.26 8.30 -3.28
CA TRP A 85 -9.99 7.84 -2.73
C TRP A 85 -10.02 6.35 -2.36
N HIS A 86 -8.84 5.74 -2.28
CA HIS A 86 -8.65 4.37 -1.79
C HIS A 86 -8.17 4.32 -0.33
N ILE A 87 -8.33 3.17 0.31
CA ILE A 87 -7.65 2.85 1.57
C ILE A 87 -6.45 1.97 1.25
N GLN A 88 -5.27 2.39 1.68
CA GLN A 88 -4.05 1.61 1.62
C GLN A 88 -3.77 0.97 2.99
N ILE A 89 -3.63 -0.35 3.05
CA ILE A 89 -3.50 -1.10 4.30
C ILE A 89 -2.17 -1.85 4.33
N TYR A 90 -1.43 -1.68 5.42
CA TYR A 90 -0.31 -2.55 5.77
C TYR A 90 -0.64 -3.34 7.03
N THR A 91 -0.86 -4.64 6.89
CA THR A 91 -1.22 -5.57 7.96
C THR A 91 -0.89 -7.02 7.58
N ASP A 92 -0.92 -7.95 8.54
CA ASP A 92 -0.84 -9.39 8.30
C ASP A 92 -2.06 -9.93 7.54
N LEU A 93 -1.86 -10.97 6.73
CA LEU A 93 -2.92 -11.56 5.90
C LEU A 93 -4.08 -12.12 6.75
N GLU A 94 -3.80 -12.58 7.96
CA GLU A 94 -4.78 -13.01 8.96
C GLU A 94 -5.79 -11.90 9.25
N VAL A 95 -5.31 -10.68 9.50
CA VAL A 95 -6.15 -9.52 9.79
C VAL A 95 -7.01 -9.16 8.57
N ILE A 96 -6.44 -9.24 7.37
CA ILE A 96 -7.21 -9.06 6.12
C ILE A 96 -8.33 -10.09 6.03
N ALA A 97 -8.03 -11.36 6.31
CA ALA A 97 -8.99 -12.44 6.22
C ALA A 97 -10.10 -12.34 7.28
N GLU A 98 -9.77 -11.96 8.50
CA GLU A 98 -10.73 -11.73 9.60
C GLU A 98 -11.68 -10.55 9.30
N ASN A 99 -11.22 -9.55 8.56
CA ASN A 99 -12.00 -8.36 8.21
C ASN A 99 -12.52 -8.37 6.76
N ALA A 100 -12.47 -9.51 6.08
CA ALA A 100 -12.78 -9.62 4.65
C ALA A 100 -14.17 -9.08 4.29
N ALA A 101 -15.19 -9.44 5.08
CA ALA A 101 -16.57 -8.98 4.86
C ALA A 101 -16.70 -7.46 5.03
N THR A 102 -16.06 -6.89 6.06
CA THR A 102 -16.02 -5.43 6.26
C THR A 102 -15.35 -4.76 5.07
N LEU A 103 -14.14 -5.21 4.70
CA LEU A 103 -13.37 -4.62 3.60
C LEU A 103 -14.14 -4.61 2.28
N GLN A 104 -14.86 -5.70 1.96
CA GLN A 104 -15.72 -5.78 0.78
C GLN A 104 -16.88 -4.77 0.82
N GLY A 105 -17.43 -4.49 2.01
CA GLY A 105 -18.55 -3.57 2.22
C GLY A 105 -18.19 -2.09 2.24
N LEU A 106 -16.90 -1.71 2.19
CA LEU A 106 -16.49 -0.30 2.36
C LEU A 106 -16.86 0.60 1.16
N GLY A 107 -17.08 0.03 -0.02
CA GLY A 107 -17.46 0.80 -1.21
C GLY A 107 -16.36 1.74 -1.72
N VAL A 108 -15.11 1.47 -1.38
CA VAL A 108 -13.90 2.14 -1.88
C VAL A 108 -12.88 1.09 -2.32
N ASP A 109 -11.92 1.49 -3.14
CA ASP A 109 -10.81 0.61 -3.49
C ASP A 109 -9.89 0.38 -2.29
N ILE A 110 -9.32 -0.83 -2.19
CA ILE A 110 -8.42 -1.25 -1.12
C ILE A 110 -7.07 -1.62 -1.73
N VAL A 111 -6.00 -1.01 -1.25
CA VAL A 111 -4.63 -1.27 -1.70
C VAL A 111 -3.89 -2.02 -0.60
N LEU A 112 -3.51 -3.27 -0.86
CA LEU A 112 -2.77 -4.11 0.07
C LEU A 112 -1.27 -3.87 -0.14
N ASP A 113 -0.62 -3.29 0.87
CA ASP A 113 0.80 -3.00 0.83
C ASP A 113 1.63 -4.30 0.85
N HIS A 114 2.78 -4.25 0.18
CA HIS A 114 3.86 -5.22 0.26
C HIS A 114 3.43 -6.69 0.09
N MET A 115 2.84 -6.99 -1.07
CA MET A 115 2.39 -8.34 -1.45
C MET A 115 1.40 -8.92 -0.44
N ALA A 116 0.54 -8.05 0.12
CA ALA A 116 -0.42 -8.36 1.18
C ALA A 116 0.19 -9.01 2.44
N LYS A 117 1.51 -8.84 2.62
CA LYS A 117 2.33 -9.47 3.65
C LYS A 117 2.16 -11.00 3.72
N VAL A 118 1.92 -11.66 2.59
CA VAL A 118 1.90 -13.12 2.53
C VAL A 118 3.33 -13.63 2.71
N ASP A 119 3.57 -14.54 3.66
CA ASP A 119 4.85 -15.23 3.78
C ASP A 119 5.21 -15.92 2.45
N ALA A 120 6.31 -15.49 1.83
CA ALA A 120 6.70 -16.00 0.52
C ALA A 120 6.97 -17.51 0.52
N THR A 121 7.42 -18.08 1.65
CA THR A 121 7.67 -19.52 1.78
C THR A 121 6.40 -20.36 1.72
N GLN A 122 5.27 -19.78 2.12
CA GLN A 122 3.95 -20.40 2.01
C GLN A 122 3.27 -20.03 0.68
N GLY A 123 3.45 -18.80 0.22
CA GLY A 123 2.90 -18.31 -1.04
C GLY A 123 1.40 -18.58 -1.17
N ALA A 124 1.00 -19.17 -2.30
CA ALA A 124 -0.39 -19.54 -2.56
C ALA A 124 -0.93 -20.68 -1.66
N ALA A 125 -0.05 -21.43 -0.99
CA ALA A 125 -0.44 -22.48 -0.05
C ALA A 125 -0.77 -21.93 1.35
N HIS A 126 -0.56 -20.63 1.59
CA HIS A 126 -0.95 -19.99 2.84
C HIS A 126 -2.45 -20.23 3.13
N PRO A 127 -2.87 -20.67 4.34
CA PRO A 127 -4.26 -21.06 4.61
C PRO A 127 -5.31 -19.97 4.33
N LYS A 128 -4.89 -18.70 4.40
CA LYS A 128 -5.73 -17.53 4.14
C LYS A 128 -5.67 -17.01 2.69
N PHE A 129 -4.79 -17.55 1.84
CA PHE A 129 -4.68 -17.14 0.42
C PHE A 129 -5.99 -17.28 -0.36
N PRO A 130 -6.84 -18.32 -0.14
CA PRO A 130 -8.15 -18.39 -0.78
C PRO A 130 -9.08 -17.21 -0.47
N VAL A 131 -8.94 -16.58 0.70
CA VAL A 131 -9.71 -15.37 1.05
C VAL A 131 -9.19 -14.18 0.25
N LEU A 132 -7.86 -14.00 0.17
CA LEU A 132 -7.25 -12.97 -0.68
C LEU A 132 -7.69 -13.11 -2.14
N ARG A 133 -7.67 -14.33 -2.70
CA ARG A 133 -8.19 -14.59 -4.05
C ARG A 133 -9.62 -14.08 -4.23
N ARG A 134 -10.55 -14.45 -3.33
CA ARG A 134 -11.95 -13.99 -3.39
C ARG A 134 -12.06 -12.47 -3.30
N LEU A 135 -11.20 -11.80 -2.52
CA LEU A 135 -11.17 -10.34 -2.45
C LEU A 135 -10.71 -9.74 -3.79
N MET A 136 -9.64 -10.28 -4.39
CA MET A 136 -9.13 -9.84 -5.69
C MET A 136 -10.14 -10.03 -6.83
N GLU A 137 -10.93 -11.11 -6.80
CA GLU A 137 -12.01 -11.42 -7.76
C GLU A 137 -13.11 -10.35 -7.77
N THR A 138 -13.28 -9.57 -6.69
CA THR A 138 -14.25 -8.46 -6.64
C THR A 138 -13.87 -7.26 -7.52
N GLY A 139 -12.60 -7.16 -7.92
CA GLY A 139 -12.09 -6.04 -8.71
C GLY A 139 -11.93 -4.71 -7.94
N ARG A 140 -12.09 -4.70 -6.61
CA ARG A 140 -11.84 -3.50 -5.76
C ARG A 140 -10.53 -3.55 -4.97
N PHE A 141 -9.89 -4.72 -4.94
CA PHE A 141 -8.64 -4.91 -4.22
C PHE A 141 -7.46 -4.82 -5.17
N TRP A 142 -6.46 -4.08 -4.75
CA TRP A 142 -5.18 -3.86 -5.42
C TRP A 142 -4.07 -4.43 -4.56
N VAL A 143 -2.99 -4.89 -5.17
CA VAL A 143 -1.79 -5.34 -4.47
C VAL A 143 -0.58 -4.55 -4.95
N LYS A 144 0.22 -4.09 -3.99
CA LYS A 144 1.54 -3.51 -4.28
C LYS A 144 2.61 -4.59 -4.30
N LEU A 145 3.17 -4.85 -5.47
CA LEU A 145 4.38 -5.65 -5.66
C LEU A 145 5.58 -4.80 -5.20
N SER A 146 5.88 -4.83 -3.90
CA SER A 146 6.88 -3.98 -3.25
C SER A 146 7.35 -4.63 -1.95
N GLY A 147 8.48 -4.17 -1.39
CA GLY A 147 8.91 -4.61 -0.07
C GLY A 147 9.12 -6.12 0.04
N THR A 148 9.83 -6.73 -0.92
CA THR A 148 10.20 -8.15 -0.93
C THR A 148 10.83 -8.63 0.38
N TYR A 149 11.66 -7.80 1.03
CA TYR A 149 12.24 -8.03 2.36
C TYR A 149 11.22 -8.04 3.51
N ARG A 150 9.95 -7.72 3.24
CA ARG A 150 8.86 -7.77 4.23
C ARG A 150 8.12 -9.11 4.20
N VAL A 151 8.31 -9.90 3.14
CA VAL A 151 7.69 -11.22 2.94
C VAL A 151 8.71 -12.36 2.83
N SER A 152 10.00 -12.02 2.83
CA SER A 152 11.15 -12.92 2.77
C SER A 152 12.34 -12.25 3.47
N PRO A 153 13.34 -13.00 4.01
CA PRO A 153 14.56 -12.40 4.54
C PRO A 153 15.46 -11.71 3.50
N GLU A 154 15.20 -11.88 2.20
CA GLU A 154 16.05 -11.37 1.11
C GLU A 154 15.54 -10.06 0.49
N PHE A 155 16.43 -9.06 0.37
CA PHE A 155 16.10 -7.74 -0.18
C PHE A 155 15.63 -7.75 -1.62
N TYR A 156 16.19 -8.60 -2.46
CA TYR A 156 15.83 -8.67 -3.88
C TYR A 156 14.86 -9.82 -4.17
N GLY A 157 14.28 -10.43 -3.13
CA GLY A 157 13.49 -11.63 -3.27
C GLY A 157 14.32 -12.87 -3.61
N ASN A 158 13.62 -14.00 -3.66
CA ASN A 158 14.14 -15.31 -4.03
C ASN A 158 13.06 -16.06 -4.81
N ALA A 159 13.30 -17.33 -5.15
CA ALA A 159 12.34 -18.14 -5.91
C ALA A 159 10.93 -18.17 -5.27
N ALA A 160 10.84 -18.16 -3.94
CA ALA A 160 9.56 -18.13 -3.23
C ALA A 160 8.83 -16.79 -3.40
N VAL A 161 9.56 -15.66 -3.37
CA VAL A 161 8.99 -14.33 -3.67
C VAL A 161 8.56 -14.24 -5.14
N THR A 162 9.36 -14.75 -6.07
CA THR A 162 8.99 -14.81 -7.50
C THR A 162 7.72 -15.64 -7.70
N ALA A 163 7.60 -16.80 -7.06
CA ALA A 163 6.40 -17.62 -7.09
C ALA A 163 5.17 -16.90 -6.50
N LEU A 164 5.33 -16.21 -5.37
CA LEU A 164 4.26 -15.41 -4.76
C LEU A 164 3.85 -14.24 -5.67
N ALA A 165 4.79 -13.50 -6.24
CA ALA A 165 4.50 -12.39 -7.15
C ALA A 165 3.68 -12.87 -8.36
N ARG A 166 4.11 -13.97 -9.00
CA ARG A 166 3.39 -14.61 -10.10
C ARG A 166 1.98 -15.05 -9.69
N ALA A 167 1.84 -15.67 -8.52
CA ALA A 167 0.54 -16.08 -8.01
C ALA A 167 -0.40 -14.90 -7.79
N LEU A 168 0.10 -13.79 -7.23
CA LEU A 168 -0.67 -12.56 -7.02
C LEU A 168 -1.07 -11.91 -8.36
N ILE A 169 -0.14 -11.77 -9.29
CA ILE A 169 -0.39 -11.23 -10.64
C ILE A 169 -1.48 -12.04 -11.34
N ALA A 170 -1.43 -13.36 -11.24
CA ALA A 170 -2.42 -14.26 -11.84
C ALA A 170 -3.83 -14.11 -11.24
N LEU A 171 -3.99 -13.60 -10.00
CA LEU A 171 -5.30 -13.33 -9.43
C LEU A 171 -6.03 -12.21 -10.17
N ASN A 172 -5.32 -11.12 -10.47
CA ASN A 172 -5.88 -9.97 -11.18
C ASN A 172 -4.76 -9.01 -11.67
N PRO A 173 -4.27 -9.15 -12.91
CA PRO A 173 -3.17 -8.32 -13.43
C PRO A 173 -3.53 -6.84 -13.52
N GLU A 174 -4.83 -6.51 -13.68
CA GLU A 174 -5.35 -5.15 -13.70
C GLU A 174 -5.34 -4.44 -12.33
N ARG A 175 -5.02 -5.18 -11.27
CA ARG A 175 -5.02 -4.70 -9.89
C ARG A 175 -3.64 -4.79 -9.23
N MET A 176 -2.60 -4.85 -10.04
CA MET A 176 -1.21 -4.85 -9.59
C MET A 176 -0.58 -3.48 -9.82
N VAL A 177 0.11 -2.97 -8.80
CA VAL A 177 1.01 -1.81 -8.95
C VAL A 177 2.35 -2.14 -8.31
N TRP A 178 3.42 -1.46 -8.71
CA TRP A 178 4.75 -1.64 -8.14
C TRP A 178 5.19 -0.41 -7.35
N GLY A 179 6.05 -0.60 -6.35
CA GLY A 179 6.66 0.49 -5.60
C GLY A 179 7.99 0.09 -4.98
N THR A 180 8.88 1.06 -4.82
CA THR A 180 10.22 0.82 -4.25
C THR A 180 10.16 0.49 -2.76
N ASP A 181 9.23 1.09 -2.02
CA ASP A 181 9.27 1.15 -0.54
C ASP A 181 10.50 1.91 0.00
N TRP A 182 11.03 2.84 -0.80
CA TRP A 182 12.00 3.84 -0.36
C TRP A 182 11.46 4.61 0.87
N PRO A 183 12.28 4.87 1.91
CA PRO A 183 13.74 4.75 1.96
C PRO A 183 14.27 3.43 2.56
N HIS A 184 13.49 2.35 2.58
CA HIS A 184 13.94 1.04 3.07
C HIS A 184 14.41 1.06 4.53
N LEU A 185 13.54 1.58 5.39
CA LEU A 185 13.75 1.57 6.84
C LEU A 185 13.93 0.12 7.34
N ALA A 186 14.99 -0.11 8.12
CA ALA A 186 15.15 -1.35 8.86
C ALA A 186 13.98 -1.60 9.82
N ASN A 187 13.76 -2.86 10.21
CA ASN A 187 12.73 -3.19 11.20
C ASN A 187 13.02 -2.47 12.52
N HIS A 188 12.24 -1.44 12.82
CA HIS A 188 12.32 -0.72 14.09
C HIS A 188 11.81 -1.61 15.22
N ASN A 189 12.62 -1.80 16.26
CA ASN A 189 12.10 -2.24 17.55
C ASN A 189 11.14 -1.14 18.04
N ARG A 190 9.87 -1.51 18.19
CA ARG A 190 8.68 -0.66 18.35
C ARG A 190 8.61 0.09 19.69
N VAL A 191 9.74 0.43 20.27
CA VAL A 191 9.82 1.19 21.52
C VAL A 191 9.78 2.67 21.15
N ALA A 192 8.69 3.35 21.50
CA ALA A 192 8.66 4.79 21.49
C ALA A 192 9.66 5.28 22.55
N SER A 193 10.85 5.68 22.10
CA SER A 193 11.88 6.32 22.91
C SER A 193 11.81 7.82 22.69
N ALA A 194 12.05 8.62 23.73
CA ALA A 194 12.24 10.06 23.59
C ALA A 194 13.45 10.37 22.69
N GLU A 195 14.42 9.46 22.64
CA GLU A 195 15.56 9.46 21.74
C GLU A 195 15.64 8.10 21.04
N PRO A 196 14.98 7.91 19.89
CA PRO A 196 15.13 6.70 19.12
C PRO A 196 16.58 6.61 18.59
N PRO A 197 17.21 5.42 18.61
CA PRO A 197 18.52 5.26 18.01
C PRO A 197 18.48 5.60 16.51
N PRO A 198 19.62 5.94 15.89
CA PRO A 198 19.70 6.14 14.45
C PRO A 198 19.08 4.95 13.71
N ILE A 199 18.24 5.24 12.73
CA ILE A 199 17.65 4.20 11.88
C ILE A 199 18.59 4.00 10.70
N ASP A 200 19.13 2.79 10.57
CA ASP A 200 19.87 2.40 9.38
C ASP A 200 18.90 2.26 8.20
N TYR A 201 19.29 2.86 7.08
CA TYR A 201 18.65 2.64 5.80
C TYR A 201 19.37 1.53 5.07
N HIS A 202 18.62 0.59 4.53
CA HIS A 202 19.24 -0.43 3.69
C HIS A 202 19.68 0.19 2.36
N ALA A 203 20.95 0.01 2.01
CA ALA A 203 21.47 0.35 0.69
C ALA A 203 20.94 -0.68 -0.32
N ILE A 204 19.86 -0.32 -1.00
CA ILE A 204 19.20 -1.18 -1.99
C ILE A 204 19.41 -0.61 -3.39
N ASP A 205 19.76 -1.48 -4.33
CA ASP A 205 19.79 -1.17 -5.75
C ASP A 205 18.35 -1.13 -6.31
N TYR A 206 17.87 0.07 -6.60
CA TYR A 206 16.53 0.28 -7.17
C TYR A 206 16.38 -0.30 -8.58
N GLY A 207 17.45 -0.34 -9.37
CA GLY A 207 17.45 -0.94 -10.70
C GLY A 207 17.23 -2.45 -10.60
N ARG A 208 17.89 -3.09 -9.64
CA ARG A 208 17.67 -4.51 -9.34
C ARG A 208 16.28 -4.80 -8.77
N LEU A 209 15.72 -3.92 -7.92
CA LEU A 209 14.32 -4.07 -7.49
C LEU A 209 13.33 -3.93 -8.66
N LEU A 210 13.57 -2.98 -9.56
CA LEU A 210 12.72 -2.76 -10.73
C LEU A 210 12.80 -3.92 -11.72
N SER A 211 13.98 -4.53 -11.89
CA SER A 211 14.17 -5.66 -12.80
C SER A 211 13.43 -6.93 -12.38
N LEU A 212 12.93 -7.00 -11.14
CA LEU A 212 12.08 -8.11 -10.70
C LEU A 212 10.72 -8.12 -11.40
N VAL A 213 10.19 -6.95 -11.79
CA VAL A 213 8.87 -6.88 -12.43
C VAL A 213 8.82 -7.63 -13.77
N PRO A 214 9.75 -7.40 -14.72
CA PRO A 214 9.78 -8.21 -15.94
C PRO A 214 10.11 -9.70 -15.69
N GLU A 215 10.89 -10.03 -14.64
CA GLU A 215 11.10 -11.44 -14.22
C GLU A 215 9.79 -12.10 -13.75
N TRP A 216 8.95 -11.36 -13.03
CA TRP A 216 7.67 -11.88 -12.54
C TRP A 216 6.61 -11.98 -13.63
N THR A 217 6.57 -11.04 -14.57
CA THR A 217 5.53 -11.03 -15.60
C THR A 217 5.87 -11.89 -16.80
N GLU A 218 7.15 -11.99 -17.18
CA GLU A 218 7.61 -12.64 -18.43
C GLU A 218 6.86 -12.13 -19.69
N ASP A 219 6.33 -10.91 -19.60
CA ASP A 219 5.51 -10.25 -20.62
C ASP A 219 5.71 -8.73 -20.50
N GLU A 220 6.21 -8.11 -21.57
CA GLU A 220 6.51 -6.68 -21.65
C GLU A 220 5.27 -5.80 -21.54
N LYS A 221 4.14 -6.22 -22.12
CA LYS A 221 2.88 -5.47 -22.04
C LYS A 221 2.35 -5.48 -20.62
N LEU A 222 2.43 -6.64 -19.95
CA LEU A 222 2.04 -6.76 -18.55
C LEU A 222 2.98 -5.97 -17.62
N THR A 223 4.29 -6.00 -17.87
CA THR A 223 5.25 -5.13 -17.17
C THR A 223 4.85 -3.66 -17.32
N ALA A 224 4.64 -3.19 -18.55
CA ALA A 224 4.25 -1.81 -18.82
C ALA A 224 2.91 -1.45 -18.16
N GLN A 225 1.95 -2.37 -18.16
CA GLN A 225 0.67 -2.18 -17.49
C GLN A 225 0.83 -1.95 -15.98
N ILE A 226 1.57 -2.82 -15.29
CA ILE A 226 1.82 -2.74 -13.84
C ILE A 226 2.59 -1.46 -13.47
N LEU A 227 3.53 -1.04 -14.32
CA LEU A 227 4.38 0.13 -14.07
C LEU A 227 3.76 1.47 -14.50
N SER A 228 2.72 1.46 -15.36
CA SER A 228 2.20 2.67 -15.98
C SER A 228 0.67 2.81 -15.90
N SER A 229 -0.09 1.99 -16.63
CA SER A 229 -1.54 2.22 -16.79
C SER A 229 -2.34 1.89 -15.52
N ASN A 230 -1.97 0.81 -14.81
CA ASN A 230 -2.58 0.46 -13.53
C ASN A 230 -2.41 1.58 -12.48
N PRO A 231 -1.20 2.06 -12.15
CA PRO A 231 -1.04 3.14 -11.19
C PRO A 231 -1.61 4.47 -11.68
N ALA A 232 -1.64 4.73 -13.00
CA ALA A 232 -2.29 5.92 -13.53
C ALA A 232 -3.79 5.95 -13.20
N ARG A 233 -4.48 4.82 -13.34
CA ARG A 233 -5.90 4.64 -12.96
C ARG A 233 -6.10 4.73 -11.44
N LEU A 234 -5.31 3.99 -10.67
CA LEU A 234 -5.46 3.94 -9.21
C LEU A 234 -5.22 5.29 -8.53
N TYR A 235 -4.21 6.04 -8.98
CA TYR A 235 -3.79 7.28 -8.36
C TYR A 235 -4.23 8.53 -9.12
N ASP A 236 -5.12 8.39 -10.11
CA ASP A 236 -5.66 9.51 -10.88
C ASP A 236 -4.53 10.44 -11.40
N PHE A 237 -3.56 9.83 -12.08
CA PHE A 237 -2.57 10.59 -12.83
C PHE A 237 -3.18 11.03 -14.17
N PRO A 238 -2.82 12.22 -14.67
CA PRO A 238 -3.27 12.66 -16.00
C PRO A 238 -2.88 11.63 -17.07
N SER A 239 -3.72 11.41 -18.08
CA SER A 239 -3.28 10.66 -19.26
C SER A 239 -2.08 11.36 -19.89
N THR A 240 -1.05 10.59 -20.24
CA THR A 240 0.06 11.08 -21.08
C THR A 240 -0.39 11.22 -22.52
#